data_AF-A0AAN7P7Z3-F1
#
_entry.id   AF-A0AAN7P7Z3-F1
#
_cell.length_a   1.000
_cell.length_b   1.000
_cell.length_c   1.000
_cell.angle_alpha   90.00
_cell.angle_beta   90.00
_cell.angle_gamma   90.00
#
_symmetry.space_group_name_H-M   'P 1'
#
loop_
_entity.id
_entity.type
_entity.pdbx_description
1 polymer ?
#
loop_
_entity_poly.entity_id
_entity_poly.type
_entity_poly.pdbx_seq_one_letter_code
_entity_poly.pdbx_strand_id
1 'polypeptide(L)'
;MDQTKSLRNPLLFNECVINKRYVSLEEVSFHDTIGDCWIVIYDHVYDVSTFLDEHPGGREILLEYAGRDASCAFRSTGHSKVAIYALKRYYVGELPIEERIFRKVGGYALIDLS
;
A
#
# COMPACT_ATOMS: atom_id res chain seq x y z
N MET A 1 -42.25 -27.16 6.29
CA MET A 1 -41.81 -25.93 6.99
C MET A 1 -40.40 -26.24 7.47
N ASP A 2 -39.45 -26.16 6.54
CA ASP A 2 -38.42 -25.09 6.43
C ASP A 2 -37.16 -25.49 7.23
N GLN A 3 -36.30 -26.34 6.65
CA GLN A 3 -35.06 -26.06 5.89
C GLN A 3 -33.86 -25.58 6.73
N THR A 4 -32.70 -26.15 6.36
CA THR A 4 -31.32 -25.78 6.72
C THR A 4 -30.73 -26.30 8.04
N LYS A 5 -30.05 -27.45 7.95
CA LYS A 5 -28.83 -27.69 8.72
C LYS A 5 -27.92 -28.64 7.96
N SER A 6 -26.64 -28.28 7.95
CA SER A 6 -25.49 -29.09 7.56
C SER A 6 -25.22 -29.26 6.07
N LEU A 7 -24.42 -28.32 5.54
CA LEU A 7 -23.33 -28.71 4.65
C LEU A 7 -22.02 -28.08 5.13
N ARG A 8 -21.05 -28.97 5.30
CA ARG A 8 -19.67 -28.74 5.71
C ARG A 8 -19.02 -27.66 4.84
N ASN A 9 -18.21 -26.79 5.42
CA ASN A 9 -17.17 -26.12 4.65
C ASN A 9 -15.79 -26.45 5.26
N PRO A 10 -15.03 -27.39 4.66
CA PRO A 10 -13.75 -27.86 5.16
C PRO A 10 -12.59 -26.97 4.67
N LEU A 11 -12.71 -25.65 4.85
CA LEU A 11 -11.65 -24.69 4.55
C LEU A 11 -11.49 -23.69 5.70
N LEU A 12 -11.25 -24.21 6.90
CA LEU A 12 -10.47 -23.47 7.89
C LEU A 12 -9.03 -23.48 7.39
N PHE A 13 -8.78 -22.64 6.39
CA PHE A 13 -7.44 -22.30 5.95
C PHE A 13 -6.80 -21.55 7.10
N ASN A 14 -5.82 -22.20 7.72
CA ASN A 14 -4.87 -21.60 8.63
C ASN A 14 -4.05 -20.53 7.90
N GLU A 15 -4.64 -19.38 7.59
CA GLU A 15 -3.87 -18.17 7.35
C GLU A 15 -3.67 -17.50 8.70
N CYS A 16 -2.40 -17.50 9.14
CA CYS A 16 -1.91 -16.58 10.15
C CYS A 16 -2.54 -15.22 9.87
N VAL A 17 -3.44 -14.78 10.76
CA VAL A 17 -3.98 -13.43 10.73
C VAL A 17 -2.81 -12.50 11.07
N ILE A 18 -1.97 -12.21 10.07
CA ILE A 18 -1.17 -11.00 10.06
C ILE A 18 -2.22 -9.93 10.17
N ASN A 19 -2.30 -9.28 11.34
CA ASN A 19 -3.27 -8.26 11.61
C ASN A 19 -2.96 -7.08 10.67
N LYS A 20 -3.51 -7.13 9.44
CA LYS A 20 -3.22 -6.17 8.39
C LYS A 20 -3.82 -4.84 8.83
N ARG A 21 -2.97 -3.84 9.02
CA ARG A 21 -3.40 -2.48 9.28
C ARG A 21 -3.97 -1.91 7.97
N TYR A 22 -5.23 -1.50 8.01
CA TYR A 22 -5.84 -0.71 6.95
C TYR A 22 -5.72 0.76 7.31
N VAL A 23 -5.34 1.58 6.34
CA VAL A 23 -5.16 3.03 6.48
C VAL A 23 -5.92 3.68 5.32
N SER A 24 -6.86 4.56 5.61
CA SER A 24 -7.63 5.25 4.56
C SER A 24 -6.81 6.35 3.91
N LEU A 25 -7.18 6.75 2.69
CA LEU A 25 -6.62 7.92 2.02
C LEU A 25 -6.83 9.20 2.82
N GLU A 26 -7.94 9.31 3.57
CA GLU A 26 -8.18 10.41 4.50
C GLU A 26 -7.12 10.42 5.61
N GLU A 27 -6.84 9.28 6.23
CA GLU A 27 -5.77 9.16 7.25
C GLU A 27 -4.41 9.55 6.65
N VAL A 28 -4.05 8.97 5.49
CA VAL A 28 -2.80 9.31 4.79
C VAL A 28 -2.67 10.82 4.54
N SER A 29 -3.77 11.50 4.21
CA SER A 29 -3.74 12.94 3.89
C SER A 29 -3.32 13.84 5.05
N PHE A 30 -3.39 13.37 6.29
CA PHE A 30 -2.91 14.12 7.47
C PHE A 30 -1.39 14.05 7.65
N HIS A 31 -0.71 13.16 6.92
CA HIS A 31 0.73 12.95 7.01
C HIS A 31 1.44 13.59 5.81
N ASP A 32 1.35 14.93 5.71
CA ASP A 32 1.80 15.73 4.57
C ASP A 32 2.99 16.67 4.86
N THR A 33 3.73 16.44 5.96
CA THR A 33 4.79 17.35 6.44
C THR A 33 6.17 16.71 6.49
N ILE A 34 7.23 17.52 6.62
CA ILE A 34 8.64 17.05 6.64
C ILE A 34 8.93 16.07 7.80
N GLY A 35 8.26 16.22 8.94
CA GLY A 35 8.43 15.32 10.09
C GLY A 35 7.46 14.14 10.11
N ASP A 36 6.48 14.14 9.20
CA ASP A 36 5.37 13.21 9.16
C ASP A 36 4.84 13.14 7.73
N CYS A 37 5.50 12.31 6.90
CA CYS A 37 5.29 12.21 5.47
C CYS A 37 4.96 10.76 5.10
N TRP A 38 3.69 10.52 4.77
CA TRP A 38 3.25 9.23 4.25
C TRP A 38 2.93 9.31 2.76
N ILE A 39 3.21 8.22 2.05
CA ILE A 39 2.89 8.09 0.63
C ILE A 39 2.23 6.74 0.36
N VAL A 40 1.40 6.70 -0.68
CA VAL A 40 0.83 5.46 -1.20
C VAL A 40 1.59 5.01 -2.43
N ILE A 41 2.00 3.73 -2.45
CA ILE A 41 2.57 3.08 -3.63
C ILE A 41 1.87 1.72 -3.82
N TYR A 42 1.19 1.56 -4.96
CA TYR A 42 0.44 0.36 -5.33
C TYR A 42 -0.53 -0.10 -4.23
N ASP A 43 -1.33 0.84 -3.73
CA ASP A 43 -2.29 0.69 -2.63
C ASP A 43 -1.69 0.30 -1.26
N HIS A 44 -0.38 0.36 -1.09
CA HIS A 44 0.28 0.20 0.22
C HIS A 44 0.72 1.56 0.72
N VAL A 45 0.62 1.76 2.03
CA VAL A 45 0.98 2.99 2.72
C VAL A 45 2.37 2.86 3.33
N TYR A 46 3.20 3.86 3.12
CA TYR A 46 4.57 3.91 3.61
C TYR A 46 4.84 5.22 4.35
N ASP A 47 5.47 5.12 5.52
CA ASP A 47 5.99 6.24 6.27
C ASP A 47 7.44 6.50 5.85
N VAL A 48 7.63 7.56 5.07
CA VAL A 48 8.95 7.94 4.53
C VAL A 48 9.57 9.12 5.28
N SER A 49 9.02 9.50 6.44
CA SER A 49 9.47 10.65 7.22
C SER A 49 10.97 10.60 7.52
N THR A 50 11.49 9.42 7.87
CA THR A 50 12.93 9.24 8.16
C THR A 50 13.79 9.06 6.91
N PHE A 51 13.18 8.90 5.73
CA PHE A 51 13.88 8.62 4.48
C PHE A 51 14.05 9.86 3.58
N LEU A 52 13.40 10.98 3.93
CA LEU A 52 13.40 12.20 3.11
C LEU A 52 14.81 12.62 2.65
N ASP A 53 15.76 12.72 3.57
CA ASP A 53 17.14 13.15 3.28
C ASP A 53 18.02 12.05 2.66
N GLU A 54 17.61 10.79 2.79
CA GLU A 54 18.33 9.63 2.23
C GLU A 54 17.87 9.29 0.80
N HIS A 55 16.78 9.90 0.33
CA HIS A 55 16.22 9.62 -0.98
C HIS A 55 17.14 10.14 -2.10
N PRO A 56 17.69 9.25 -2.98
CA PRO A 56 18.62 9.66 -4.02
C PRO A 56 18.03 10.64 -5.05
N GLY A 57 16.71 10.67 -5.20
CA GLY A 57 15.99 11.60 -6.08
C GLY A 57 15.74 12.98 -5.46
N GLY A 58 16.18 13.22 -4.22
CA GLY A 58 15.93 14.44 -3.46
C GLY A 58 14.65 14.36 -2.62
N ARG A 59 14.63 15.07 -1.48
CA ARG A 59 13.48 15.08 -0.57
C ARG A 59 12.27 15.79 -1.17
N GLU A 60 12.52 16.74 -2.06
CA GLU A 60 11.52 17.62 -2.67
C GLU A 60 10.48 16.80 -3.43
N ILE A 61 10.93 15.73 -4.11
CA ILE A 61 10.05 14.82 -4.85
C ILE A 61 9.16 14.03 -3.90
N LEU A 62 9.65 13.60 -2.73
CA LEU A 62 8.81 12.91 -1.75
C LEU A 62 7.77 13.85 -1.14
N LEU A 63 8.16 15.10 -0.85
CA LEU A 63 7.27 16.12 -0.30
C LEU A 63 6.17 16.54 -1.29
N GLU A 64 6.43 16.51 -2.59
CA GLU A 64 5.39 16.75 -3.61
C GLU A 64 4.22 15.74 -3.51
N TYR A 65 4.52 14.52 -3.07
CA TYR A 65 3.55 13.43 -2.92
C TYR A 65 3.17 13.15 -1.46
N ALA A 66 3.58 13.99 -0.51
CA ALA A 66 3.24 13.81 0.90
C ALA A 66 1.72 13.78 1.08
N GLY A 67 1.23 12.79 1.81
CA GLY A 67 -0.19 12.53 2.03
C GLY A 67 -0.96 12.01 0.80
N ARG A 68 -0.28 11.51 -0.24
CA ARG A 68 -0.90 11.17 -1.54
C ARG A 68 -0.37 9.88 -2.17
N ASP A 69 -1.03 9.44 -3.25
CA ASP A 69 -0.52 8.36 -4.10
C ASP A 69 0.61 8.84 -5.01
N ALA A 70 1.74 8.14 -4.93
CA ALA A 70 2.94 8.36 -5.72
C ALA A 70 3.18 7.23 -6.73
N SER A 71 2.21 6.32 -6.96
CA SER A 71 2.41 5.09 -7.72
C SER A 71 2.88 5.35 -9.15
N CYS A 72 2.27 6.32 -9.83
CA CYS A 72 2.64 6.70 -11.19
C CYS A 72 4.05 7.29 -11.27
N ALA A 73 4.40 8.18 -10.34
CA ALA A 73 5.73 8.78 -10.28
C ALA A 73 6.79 7.73 -9.98
N PHE A 74 6.55 6.91 -8.96
CA PHE A 74 7.43 5.82 -8.56
C PHE A 74 7.72 4.84 -9.71
N ARG A 75 6.69 4.49 -10.49
CA ARG A 75 6.81 3.63 -11.68
C ARG A 75 7.62 4.30 -12.78
N SER A 76 7.32 5.55 -13.08
CA SER A 76 7.90 6.30 -14.21
C SER A 76 9.40 6.56 -14.01
N THR A 77 9.83 6.75 -12.77
CA THR A 77 11.26 6.91 -12.42
C THR A 77 12.09 5.65 -12.66
N GLY A 78 11.50 4.46 -12.64
CA GLY A 78 12.21 3.21 -12.90
C GLY A 78 13.12 2.76 -11.75
N HIS A 79 12.60 2.78 -10.51
CA HIS A 79 13.34 2.32 -9.33
C HIS A 79 13.88 0.89 -9.49
N SER A 80 15.12 0.67 -9.05
CA SER A 80 15.75 -0.65 -9.08
C SER A 80 15.02 -1.64 -8.16
N LYS A 81 15.19 -2.95 -8.39
CA LYS A 81 14.62 -3.99 -7.51
C LYS A 81 15.02 -3.78 -6.05
N VAL A 82 16.26 -3.37 -5.80
CA VAL A 82 16.77 -3.09 -4.44
C VAL A 82 16.01 -1.94 -3.80
N ALA A 83 15.76 -0.85 -4.55
CA ALA A 83 14.96 0.28 -4.06
C ALA A 83 13.51 -0.14 -3.76
N ILE A 84 12.90 -0.97 -4.60
CA ILE A 84 11.56 -1.54 -4.35
C ILE A 84 11.56 -2.39 -3.08
N TYR A 85 12.59 -3.22 -2.87
CA TYR A 85 12.70 -4.01 -1.64
C TYR A 85 12.88 -3.16 -0.38
N ALA A 86 13.52 -1.99 -0.49
CA ALA A 86 13.73 -1.08 0.63
C ALA A 86 12.41 -0.51 1.19
N LEU A 87 11.36 -0.38 0.36
CA LEU A 87 10.03 0.07 0.80
C LEU A 87 9.46 -0.74 1.97
N LYS A 88 9.81 -2.03 2.07
CA LYS A 88 9.37 -2.91 3.18
C LYS A 88 9.73 -2.36 4.57
N ARG A 89 10.80 -1.57 4.68
CA ARG A 89 11.25 -0.97 5.94
C ARG A 89 10.32 0.14 6.42
N TYR A 90 9.62 0.78 5.49
CA TYR A 90 8.75 1.94 5.72
C TYR A 90 7.27 1.58 5.73
N TYR A 91 6.95 0.29 5.67
CA TYR A 91 5.58 -0.18 5.49
C TYR A 91 4.71 0.06 6.73
N VAL A 92 3.58 0.73 6.54
CA VAL A 92 2.59 1.02 7.59
C VAL A 92 1.37 0.10 7.47
N GLY A 93 0.84 -0.05 6.26
CA GLY A 93 -0.41 -0.75 6.03
C GLY A 93 -0.86 -0.75 4.58
N GLU A 94 -2.10 -1.17 4.34
CA GLU A 94 -2.71 -1.18 3.01
C GLU A 94 -3.94 -0.27 2.99
N LEU A 95 -4.27 0.29 1.83
CA LEU A 95 -5.56 0.94 1.65
C LEU A 95 -6.71 -0.07 1.85
N PRO A 96 -7.87 0.36 2.38
CA PRO A 96 -9.07 -0.46 2.42
C PRO A 96 -9.52 -0.79 0.99
N ILE A 97 -10.20 -1.92 0.79
CA ILE A 97 -10.45 -2.49 -0.55
C ILE A 97 -11.21 -1.54 -1.48
N GLU A 98 -12.12 -0.77 -0.91
CA GLU A 98 -12.94 0.26 -1.55
C GLU A 98 -12.14 1.43 -2.10
N GLU A 99 -10.97 1.72 -1.52
CA GLU A 99 -10.09 2.83 -1.92
C GLU A 99 -8.94 2.37 -2.82
N ARG A 100 -8.80 1.07 -3.08
CA ARG A 100 -7.71 0.53 -3.92
C ARG A 100 -7.92 0.84 -5.39
N ILE A 101 -6.83 1.20 -6.06
CA ILE A 101 -6.77 1.44 -7.51
C ILE A 101 -6.17 0.23 -8.22
N PHE A 102 -5.12 -0.39 -7.67
CA PHE A 102 -4.33 -1.43 -8.35
C PHE A 102 -4.70 -2.87 -7.95
N ARG A 103 -5.15 -3.09 -6.72
CA ARG A 103 -5.36 -4.42 -6.12
C ARG A 103 -6.83 -4.67 -5.77
N LYS A 104 -7.73 -4.54 -6.76
CA LYS A 104 -9.16 -4.83 -6.60
C LYS A 104 -9.44 -6.33 -6.66
N VAL A 105 -10.46 -6.79 -5.92
CA VAL A 105 -10.94 -8.19 -6.01
C VAL A 105 -11.47 -8.43 -7.42
N GLY A 106 -10.85 -9.36 -8.16
CA GLY A 106 -11.17 -9.63 -9.57
C GLY A 106 -10.55 -8.64 -10.58
N GLY A 107 -9.68 -7.73 -10.12
CA GLY A 107 -8.89 -6.87 -11.00
C GLY A 107 -7.64 -7.56 -11.54
N TYR A 108 -7.09 -7.05 -12.64
CA TYR A 108 -5.82 -7.51 -13.20
C TYR A 108 -4.67 -7.12 -12.26
N ALA A 109 -3.83 -8.08 -11.87
CA ALA A 109 -2.62 -7.76 -11.13
C ALA A 109 -1.64 -7.05 -12.08
N LEU A 110 -0.77 -6.17 -11.56
CA LEU A 110 0.24 -5.49 -12.41
C LEU A 110 1.20 -6.47 -13.11
N ILE A 111 1.29 -7.72 -12.65
CA ILE A 111 2.01 -8.83 -13.30
C ILE A 111 1.27 -9.38 -14.54
N ASP A 112 -0.01 -9.11 -14.69
CA ASP A 112 -0.84 -9.56 -15.81
C ASP A 112 -0.74 -8.59 -17.02
N LEU A 113 -0.02 -7.47 -16.87
CA LEU A 113 0.18 -6.44 -17.89
C LEU A 113 1.58 -6.49 -18.53
N SER A 114 2.37 -7.53 -18.26
CA SER A 114 3.69 -7.78 -18.86
C SER A 114 3.65 -8.81 -19.97
#